data_AF-A0A7V9VWP5-F1
#
_entry.id   AF-A0A7V9VWP5-F1
#
_cell.length_a   1.000
_cell.length_b   1.000
_cell.length_c   1.000
_cell.angle_alpha   90.00
_cell.angle_beta   90.00
_cell.angle_gamma   90.00
#
_symmetry.space_group_name_H-M   'P 1'
#
loop_
_entity.id
_entity.type
_entity.pdbx_description
1 polymer ?
#
loop_
_entity_poly.entity_id
_entity_poly.type
_entity_poly.pdbx_seq_one_letter_code
_entity_poly.pdbx_strand_id
1 'polypeptide(L)'
;MSTLRSTLAVLLTGLFVLTAAPTMAQDEDASPFPDFFELEGLEAGVTREYALDFSQFEAVETDSDEADEVEYRDVFIYSGIVLEFDSGDNAAAGYDAFLDHGIEPTVTGFGLEDPAIAEGEVEDLGEQAFAYSIFNDTGSTEGYIRYVFTQQDAYVFVAIIVTETEESSLDADALLALFVEQTEEGHSGVGTHDAEGGSTDGLWAFYPDADHELWAGLIPAGDEVVFPVTDNGV
;
A
#
# COMPACT_ATOMS: atom_id res chain seq x y z
N MET A 1 -1.02 -28.45 15.07
CA MET A 1 -0.95 -26.98 14.97
C MET A 1 0.49 -26.57 14.65
N SER A 2 0.97 -26.94 13.46
CA SER A 2 2.33 -26.66 12.97
C SER A 2 2.31 -26.16 11.52
N THR A 3 1.12 -25.96 10.96
CA THR A 3 0.89 -25.70 9.54
C THR A 3 0.59 -24.23 9.24
N LEU A 4 0.07 -23.45 10.20
CA LEU A 4 -0.09 -21.98 10.03
C LEU A 4 1.26 -21.27 9.85
N ARG A 5 2.30 -21.72 10.56
CA ARG A 5 3.65 -21.11 10.54
C ARG A 5 4.41 -21.27 9.23
N SER A 6 4.02 -22.18 8.35
CA SER A 6 4.75 -22.45 7.10
C SER A 6 4.08 -21.87 5.86
N THR A 7 2.80 -21.50 5.94
CA THR A 7 2.03 -21.01 4.79
C THR A 7 1.92 -19.48 4.78
N LEU A 8 1.82 -18.83 5.94
CA LEU A 8 1.83 -17.35 6.05
C LEU A 8 3.16 -16.75 5.55
N ALA A 9 4.26 -17.50 5.68
CA ALA A 9 5.56 -17.12 5.15
C ALA A 9 5.52 -16.92 3.62
N VAL A 10 4.72 -17.72 2.88
CA VAL A 10 4.67 -17.65 1.40
C VAL A 10 3.94 -16.39 0.91
N LEU A 11 2.91 -15.93 1.63
CA LEU A 11 2.16 -14.71 1.30
C LEU A 11 2.97 -13.44 1.60
N LEU A 12 3.84 -13.49 2.62
CA LEU A 12 4.77 -12.40 2.96
C LEU A 12 6.07 -12.39 2.15
N THR A 13 6.47 -13.50 1.49
CA THR A 13 7.75 -13.51 0.73
C THR A 13 7.65 -12.75 -0.60
N GLY A 14 6.44 -12.47 -1.11
CA GLY A 14 6.25 -11.70 -2.35
C GLY A 14 6.60 -10.21 -2.20
N LEU A 15 6.46 -9.65 -1.00
CA LEU A 15 6.77 -8.25 -0.71
C LEU A 15 8.15 -8.05 -0.04
N PHE A 16 8.77 -9.12 0.47
CA PHE A 16 10.03 -9.09 1.24
C PHE A 16 11.27 -9.62 0.47
N VAL A 17 11.45 -9.29 -0.81
CA VAL A 17 12.71 -9.58 -1.51
C VAL A 17 13.64 -8.36 -1.47
N LEU A 18 14.13 -8.01 -0.29
CA LEU A 18 15.24 -7.06 -0.16
C LEU A 18 16.11 -7.31 1.08
N THR A 19 16.57 -8.55 1.28
CA THR A 19 17.72 -8.80 2.16
C THR A 19 18.69 -9.82 1.56
N ALA A 20 19.68 -9.29 0.82
CA ALA A 20 21.05 -9.76 0.63
C ALA A 20 21.33 -11.29 0.47
N ALA A 21 21.55 -11.73 -0.77
CA ALA A 21 22.43 -12.85 -1.12
C ALA A 21 23.05 -12.65 -2.52
N PRO A 22 24.24 -13.20 -2.81
CA PRO A 22 25.21 -12.61 -3.72
C PRO A 22 24.95 -12.93 -5.20
N THR A 23 24.96 -11.88 -6.02
CA THR A 23 25.46 -11.82 -7.40
C THR A 23 25.23 -13.09 -8.24
N MET A 24 23.99 -13.28 -8.67
CA MET A 24 23.70 -13.90 -9.96
C MET A 24 22.81 -12.93 -10.73
N ALA A 25 23.21 -12.66 -11.97
CA ALA A 25 22.58 -11.74 -12.92
C ALA A 25 21.06 -11.61 -12.69
N GLN A 26 20.67 -10.49 -12.08
CA GLN A 26 19.29 -10.07 -11.99
C GLN A 26 18.86 -9.70 -13.41
N ASP A 27 17.84 -10.38 -13.92
CA ASP A 27 16.98 -9.78 -14.94
C ASP A 27 16.49 -8.44 -14.38
N GLU A 28 16.51 -7.43 -15.23
CA GLU A 28 16.14 -6.04 -14.93
C GLU A 28 14.81 -5.99 -14.14
N ASP A 29 14.83 -5.20 -13.05
CA ASP A 29 13.73 -4.81 -12.16
C ASP A 29 12.34 -5.37 -12.49
N ALA A 30 11.96 -6.45 -11.81
CA ALA A 30 10.56 -6.78 -11.62
C ALA A 30 10.02 -5.98 -10.42
N SER A 31 9.94 -4.65 -10.57
CA SER A 31 9.13 -3.85 -9.65
C SER A 31 7.67 -4.26 -9.83
N PRO A 32 6.92 -4.56 -8.76
CA PRO A 32 5.49 -4.88 -8.84
C PRO A 32 4.63 -3.64 -9.09
N PHE A 33 5.21 -2.57 -9.64
CA PHE A 33 4.52 -1.33 -9.92
C PHE A 33 4.72 -0.99 -11.40
N PRO A 34 3.73 -0.33 -12.05
CA PRO A 34 3.91 0.15 -13.41
C PRO A 34 5.17 1.00 -13.50
N ASP A 35 5.82 1.00 -14.67
CA ASP A 35 7.01 1.78 -14.92
C ASP A 35 6.67 3.29 -14.79
N PHE A 36 6.79 3.82 -13.57
CA PHE A 36 6.41 5.19 -13.23
C PHE A 36 7.19 6.24 -14.03
N PHE A 37 8.29 5.84 -14.69
CA PHE A 37 9.09 6.71 -15.55
C PHE A 37 8.39 7.08 -16.86
N GLU A 38 7.28 6.42 -17.21
CA GLU A 38 6.54 6.69 -18.45
C GLU A 38 5.33 7.63 -18.28
N LEU A 39 4.97 8.00 -17.04
CA LEU A 39 3.81 8.86 -16.79
C LEU A 39 4.15 10.34 -17.09
N GLU A 40 3.48 10.90 -18.11
CA GLU A 40 3.65 12.30 -18.48
C GLU A 40 3.26 13.23 -17.34
N GLY A 41 4.12 14.20 -17.02
CA GLY A 41 3.85 15.22 -16.01
C GLY A 41 4.04 14.78 -14.55
N LEU A 42 4.49 13.55 -14.26
CA LEU A 42 4.79 13.12 -12.89
C LEU A 42 5.96 13.95 -12.31
N GLU A 43 5.75 14.61 -11.18
CA GLU A 43 6.75 15.47 -10.51
C GLU A 43 7.30 14.87 -9.23
N ALA A 44 6.47 14.16 -8.46
CA ALA A 44 6.87 13.50 -7.21
C ALA A 44 5.99 12.29 -6.90
N GLY A 45 6.54 11.34 -6.15
CA GLY A 45 5.79 10.18 -5.69
C GLY A 45 6.39 9.59 -4.43
N VAL A 46 5.54 9.23 -3.48
CA VAL A 46 5.92 8.60 -2.21
C VAL A 46 4.99 7.44 -1.87
N THR A 47 5.51 6.44 -1.18
CA THR A 47 4.74 5.34 -0.59
C THR A 47 5.04 5.20 0.88
N ARG A 48 4.01 4.94 1.68
CA ARG A 48 4.12 4.60 3.11
C ARG A 48 3.37 3.31 3.38
N GLU A 49 4.06 2.40 4.05
CA GLU A 49 3.55 1.09 4.41
C GLU A 49 3.37 0.96 5.92
N TYR A 50 2.27 0.32 6.29
CA TYR A 50 1.97 -0.12 7.65
C TYR A 50 1.71 -1.62 7.62
N ALA A 51 2.21 -2.33 8.62
CA ALA A 51 2.03 -3.77 8.74
C ALA A 51 1.52 -4.14 10.13
N LEU A 52 0.92 -5.32 10.21
CA LEU A 52 0.55 -5.92 11.49
C LEU A 52 1.79 -6.12 12.38
N ASP A 53 1.71 -5.74 13.65
CA ASP A 53 2.76 -6.01 14.63
C ASP A 53 2.72 -7.49 15.07
N PHE A 54 3.40 -8.34 14.30
CA PHE A 54 3.51 -9.77 14.62
C PHE A 54 4.18 -10.06 15.97
N SER A 55 4.95 -9.11 16.53
CA SER A 55 5.58 -9.31 17.84
C SER A 55 4.55 -9.29 18.98
N GLN A 56 3.47 -8.53 18.83
CA GLN A 56 2.33 -8.56 19.74
C GLN A 56 1.52 -9.85 19.58
N PHE A 57 1.43 -10.38 18.36
CA PHE A 57 0.74 -11.64 18.08
C PHE A 57 1.44 -12.85 18.74
N GLU A 58 2.78 -12.91 18.69
CA GLU A 58 3.54 -14.00 19.32
C GLU A 58 3.45 -13.98 20.87
N ALA A 59 3.34 -12.79 21.48
CA ALA A 59 3.18 -12.64 22.93
C ALA A 59 1.83 -13.20 23.42
N VAL A 60 0.74 -12.95 22.68
CA VAL A 60 -0.61 -13.45 22.98
C VAL A 60 -0.71 -14.97 22.85
N GLU A 61 -0.03 -15.59 21.88
CA GLU A 61 0.01 -17.05 21.77
C GLU A 61 0.77 -17.72 22.94
N THR A 62 1.64 -16.99 23.63
CA THR A 62 2.49 -17.54 24.71
C THR A 62 1.94 -17.32 26.11
N ASP A 63 1.15 -16.27 26.37
CA ASP A 63 0.53 -16.02 27.67
C ASP A 63 -1.00 -15.86 27.54
N SER A 64 -1.75 -16.88 28.02
CA SER A 64 -3.21 -16.96 27.87
C SER A 64 -4.00 -15.93 28.67
N ASP A 65 -3.34 -15.21 29.57
CA ASP A 65 -3.95 -14.20 30.45
C ASP A 65 -3.91 -12.78 29.83
N GLU A 66 -3.14 -12.56 28.76
CA GLU A 66 -3.05 -11.27 28.01
C GLU A 66 -3.87 -11.29 26.69
N ALA A 67 -4.44 -12.43 26.31
CA ALA A 67 -5.18 -12.62 25.06
C ALA A 67 -6.48 -11.79 24.96
N ASP A 68 -7.01 -11.32 26.08
CA ASP A 68 -8.23 -10.50 26.12
C ASP A 68 -7.97 -9.00 25.85
N GLU A 69 -6.70 -8.55 25.78
CA GLU A 69 -6.34 -7.12 25.62
C GLU A 69 -5.83 -6.72 24.22
N VAL A 70 -5.55 -7.68 23.33
CA VAL A 70 -5.09 -7.38 21.97
C VAL A 70 -6.27 -7.32 21.01
N GLU A 71 -6.60 -6.12 20.54
CA GLU A 71 -7.54 -5.95 19.43
C GLU A 71 -6.92 -6.53 18.15
N TYR A 72 -7.39 -7.72 17.77
CA TYR A 72 -7.02 -8.34 16.50
C TYR A 72 -7.56 -7.49 15.35
N ARG A 73 -6.66 -6.98 14.51
CA ARG A 73 -7.02 -6.48 13.19
C ARG A 73 -6.85 -7.58 12.16
N ASP A 74 -7.83 -7.67 11.28
CA ASP A 74 -7.84 -8.48 10.07
C ASP A 74 -6.87 -7.97 9.00
N VAL A 75 -6.35 -6.73 9.14
CA VAL A 75 -5.42 -6.11 8.20
C VAL A 75 -3.98 -6.58 8.44
N PHE A 76 -3.38 -7.17 7.42
CA PHE A 76 -1.98 -7.58 7.43
C PHE A 76 -1.04 -6.47 6.97
N ILE A 77 -1.42 -5.79 5.89
CA ILE A 77 -0.61 -4.77 5.23
C ILE A 77 -1.55 -3.67 4.73
N TYR A 78 -1.14 -2.44 4.94
CA TYR A 78 -1.63 -1.27 4.22
C TYR A 78 -0.44 -0.63 3.50
N SER A 79 -0.62 -0.29 2.22
CA SER A 79 0.33 0.51 1.44
C SER A 79 -0.44 1.68 0.84
N GLY A 80 -0.02 2.89 1.20
CA GLY A 80 -0.54 4.13 0.65
C GLY A 80 0.46 4.69 -0.35
N ILE A 81 -0.03 5.20 -1.47
CA ILE A 81 0.79 5.85 -2.50
C ILE A 81 0.19 7.23 -2.76
N VAL A 82 1.05 8.24 -2.80
CA VAL A 82 0.71 9.60 -3.19
C VAL A 82 1.59 10.01 -4.36
N LEU A 83 0.97 10.43 -5.45
CA LEU A 83 1.64 10.94 -6.65
C LEU A 83 1.18 12.35 -6.94
N GLU A 84 2.13 13.19 -7.33
CA GLU A 84 1.92 14.58 -7.73
C GLU A 84 2.32 14.76 -9.19
N PHE A 85 1.44 15.40 -9.94
CA PHE A 85 1.63 15.75 -11.35
C PHE A 85 1.71 17.27 -11.52
N ASP A 86 2.24 17.72 -12.65
CA ASP A 86 2.33 19.14 -13.00
C ASP A 86 0.96 19.81 -13.26
N SER A 87 -0.10 19.01 -13.45
CA SER A 87 -1.44 19.43 -13.79
C SER A 87 -2.49 18.35 -13.53
N GLY A 88 -3.74 18.75 -13.31
CA GLY A 88 -4.85 17.81 -13.13
C GLY A 88 -5.17 16.99 -14.38
N ASP A 89 -4.95 17.53 -15.58
CA ASP A 89 -5.11 16.77 -16.82
C ASP A 89 -4.12 15.59 -16.88
N ASN A 90 -2.87 15.80 -16.47
CA ASN A 90 -1.86 14.74 -16.40
C ASN A 90 -2.12 13.77 -15.23
N ALA A 91 -2.62 14.26 -14.09
CA ALA A 91 -3.05 13.39 -12.99
C ALA A 91 -4.21 12.46 -13.40
N ALA A 92 -5.20 12.99 -14.13
CA ALA A 92 -6.30 12.19 -14.68
C ALA A 92 -5.81 11.14 -15.67
N ALA A 93 -4.87 11.48 -16.56
CA ALA A 93 -4.24 10.53 -17.47
C ALA A 93 -3.42 9.47 -16.72
N GLY A 94 -2.70 9.86 -15.67
CA GLY A 94 -1.99 8.95 -14.78
C GLY A 94 -2.92 7.98 -14.06
N TYR A 95 -4.04 8.47 -13.53
CA TYR A 95 -5.10 7.64 -12.94
C TYR A 95 -5.63 6.61 -13.93
N ASP A 96 -5.95 7.01 -15.17
CA ASP A 96 -6.45 6.09 -16.20
C ASP A 96 -5.40 4.99 -16.51
N ALA A 97 -4.12 5.36 -16.57
CA ALA A 97 -3.02 4.40 -16.74
C ALA A 97 -2.91 3.41 -15.57
N PHE A 98 -3.16 3.87 -14.33
CA PHE A 98 -3.24 2.99 -13.17
C PHE A 98 -4.43 2.04 -13.22
N LEU A 99 -5.58 2.45 -13.73
CA LEU A 99 -6.71 1.52 -13.88
C LEU A 99 -6.42 0.45 -14.93
N ASP A 100 -5.80 0.84 -16.05
CA ASP A 100 -5.50 -0.08 -17.15
C ASP A 100 -4.46 -1.15 -16.78
N HIS A 101 -3.53 -0.83 -15.86
CA HIS A 101 -2.38 -1.68 -15.55
C HIS A 101 -2.19 -2.05 -14.07
N GLY A 102 -2.90 -1.40 -13.14
CA GLY A 102 -2.54 -1.36 -11.73
C GLY A 102 -2.68 -2.68 -10.97
N ILE A 103 -3.54 -3.59 -11.43
CA ILE A 103 -3.77 -4.88 -10.73
C ILE A 103 -2.91 -6.03 -11.26
N GLU A 104 -2.40 -5.94 -12.49
CA GLU A 104 -1.62 -7.01 -13.13
C GLU A 104 -0.33 -7.35 -12.36
N PRO A 105 0.44 -6.36 -11.88
CA PRO A 105 1.60 -6.62 -11.06
C PRO A 105 1.29 -7.35 -9.75
N THR A 106 0.15 -7.04 -9.13
CA THR A 106 -0.31 -7.72 -7.91
C THR A 106 -0.68 -9.16 -8.20
N VAL A 107 -1.50 -9.40 -9.22
CA VAL A 107 -1.90 -10.75 -9.63
C VAL A 107 -0.67 -11.61 -9.94
N THR A 108 0.31 -11.03 -10.66
CA THR A 108 1.54 -11.72 -11.05
C THR A 108 2.49 -11.90 -9.86
N GLY A 109 2.72 -10.86 -9.07
CA GLY A 109 3.66 -10.82 -7.94
C GLY A 109 3.25 -11.71 -6.78
N PHE A 110 1.94 -11.80 -6.50
CA PHE A 110 1.40 -12.76 -5.52
C PHE A 110 1.21 -14.17 -6.11
N GLY A 111 1.49 -14.36 -7.40
CA GLY A 111 1.35 -15.66 -8.07
C GLY A 111 -0.08 -16.19 -8.05
N LEU A 112 -1.08 -15.30 -8.14
CA LEU A 112 -2.49 -15.66 -8.09
C LEU A 112 -2.90 -16.34 -9.40
N GLU A 113 -3.18 -17.64 -9.33
CA GLU A 113 -3.68 -18.40 -10.46
C GLU A 113 -5.20 -18.17 -10.60
N ASP A 114 -5.60 -17.18 -11.40
CA ASP A 114 -7.01 -16.84 -11.71
C ASP A 114 -7.83 -16.29 -10.53
N PRO A 115 -7.43 -15.14 -9.95
CA PRO A 115 -8.15 -14.57 -8.81
C PRO A 115 -9.53 -14.05 -9.22
N ALA A 116 -10.49 -14.12 -8.27
CA ALA A 116 -11.78 -13.48 -8.46
C ALA A 116 -11.64 -11.98 -8.21
N ILE A 117 -11.78 -11.18 -9.27
CA ILE A 117 -11.68 -9.72 -9.23
C ILE A 117 -13.08 -9.11 -9.32
N ALA A 118 -13.43 -8.26 -8.37
CA ALA A 118 -14.61 -7.43 -8.38
C ALA A 118 -14.19 -5.97 -8.56
N GLU A 119 -14.92 -5.27 -9.42
CA GLU A 119 -14.70 -3.86 -9.78
C GLU A 119 -15.88 -3.02 -9.27
N GLY A 120 -15.60 -1.79 -8.81
CA GLY A 120 -16.63 -0.87 -8.36
C GLY A 120 -16.19 0.59 -8.37
N GLU A 121 -17.09 1.47 -8.80
CA GLU A 121 -16.94 2.91 -8.58
C GLU A 121 -17.07 3.23 -7.08
N VAL A 122 -16.27 4.18 -6.60
CA VAL A 122 -16.38 4.69 -5.22
C VAL A 122 -17.03 6.06 -5.31
N GLU A 123 -18.23 6.19 -4.74
CA GLU A 123 -18.97 7.45 -4.73
C GLU A 123 -18.34 8.42 -3.71
N ASP A 124 -18.49 9.73 -3.97
CA ASP A 124 -18.14 10.82 -3.04
C ASP A 124 -16.65 10.89 -2.62
N LEU A 125 -15.72 10.34 -3.43
CA LEU A 125 -14.28 10.40 -3.19
C LEU A 125 -13.54 11.05 -4.38
N GLY A 126 -12.90 12.20 -4.13
CA GLY A 126 -12.15 12.96 -5.13
C GLY A 126 -12.99 13.44 -6.32
N GLU A 127 -12.33 13.75 -7.43
CA GLU A 127 -13.00 14.03 -8.72
C GLU A 127 -13.41 12.73 -9.42
N GLN A 128 -12.64 11.66 -9.19
CA GLN A 128 -12.93 10.30 -9.63
C GLN A 128 -12.29 9.29 -8.67
N ALA A 129 -12.97 8.17 -8.49
CA ALA A 129 -12.47 7.07 -7.68
C ALA A 129 -13.00 5.71 -8.15
N PHE A 130 -12.16 4.69 -7.97
CA PHE A 130 -12.45 3.33 -8.40
C PHE A 130 -11.75 2.34 -7.49
N ALA A 131 -12.38 1.18 -7.28
CA ALA A 131 -11.85 0.13 -6.44
C ALA A 131 -11.83 -1.23 -7.15
N TYR A 132 -10.76 -1.98 -6.88
CA TYR A 132 -10.68 -3.41 -7.17
C TYR A 132 -10.66 -4.18 -5.86
N SER A 133 -11.42 -5.26 -5.79
CA SER A 133 -11.34 -6.24 -4.71
C SER A 133 -10.94 -7.58 -5.31
N ILE A 134 -9.82 -8.12 -4.83
CA ILE A 134 -9.22 -9.37 -5.31
C ILE A 134 -9.38 -10.38 -4.18
N PHE A 135 -10.12 -11.45 -4.46
CA PHE A 135 -10.22 -12.58 -3.54
C PHE A 135 -9.28 -13.70 -3.98
N ASN A 136 -8.53 -14.23 -3.02
CA ASN A 136 -7.68 -15.39 -3.20
C ASN A 136 -8.01 -16.48 -2.18
N ASP A 137 -8.33 -17.68 -2.68
CA ASP A 137 -8.49 -18.90 -1.88
C ASP A 137 -7.42 -19.92 -2.30
N THR A 138 -6.42 -20.11 -1.43
CA THR A 138 -5.34 -21.09 -1.64
C THR A 138 -5.65 -22.46 -1.00
N GLY A 139 -6.89 -22.69 -0.57
CA GLY A 139 -7.38 -23.92 0.07
C GLY A 139 -6.91 -24.12 1.51
N SER A 140 -6.00 -23.28 2.02
CA SER A 140 -5.55 -23.29 3.42
C SER A 140 -5.61 -21.92 4.10
N THR A 141 -5.76 -20.85 3.32
CA THR A 141 -5.93 -19.47 3.76
C THR A 141 -6.75 -18.72 2.72
N GLU A 142 -7.75 -17.97 3.20
CA GLU A 142 -8.50 -16.97 2.44
C GLU A 142 -7.82 -15.61 2.67
N GLY A 143 -7.71 -14.80 1.61
CA GLY A 143 -7.15 -13.47 1.70
C GLY A 143 -7.83 -12.54 0.70
N TYR A 144 -7.97 -11.28 1.10
CA TYR A 144 -8.59 -10.24 0.32
C TYR A 144 -7.59 -9.10 0.12
N ILE A 145 -7.50 -8.62 -1.11
CA ILE A 145 -6.74 -7.42 -1.45
C ILE A 145 -7.71 -6.39 -1.98
N ARG A 146 -7.75 -5.21 -1.37
CA ARG A 146 -8.53 -4.08 -1.86
C ARG A 146 -7.60 -2.99 -2.36
N TYR A 147 -7.78 -2.57 -3.60
CA TYR A 147 -7.21 -1.37 -4.17
C TYR A 147 -8.29 -0.31 -4.23
N VAL A 148 -7.98 0.90 -3.78
CA VAL A 148 -8.80 2.08 -4.03
C VAL A 148 -7.91 3.15 -4.63
N PHE A 149 -8.30 3.62 -5.81
CA PHE A 149 -7.66 4.70 -6.53
C PHE A 149 -8.57 5.91 -6.46
N THR A 150 -8.01 7.10 -6.23
CA THR A 150 -8.73 8.35 -6.42
C THR A 150 -7.81 9.43 -6.97
N GLN A 151 -8.37 10.36 -7.73
CA GLN A 151 -7.67 11.54 -8.21
C GLN A 151 -8.40 12.80 -7.74
N GLN A 152 -7.61 13.79 -7.33
CA GLN A 152 -8.07 15.11 -6.91
C GLN A 152 -7.03 16.14 -7.32
N ASP A 153 -7.45 17.18 -8.04
CA ASP A 153 -6.56 18.21 -8.58
C ASP A 153 -5.38 17.57 -9.34
N ALA A 154 -4.14 17.90 -8.97
CA ALA A 154 -2.94 17.37 -9.60
C ALA A 154 -2.40 16.09 -8.92
N TYR A 155 -3.19 15.44 -8.05
CA TYR A 155 -2.74 14.29 -7.27
C TYR A 155 -3.49 13.01 -7.61
N VAL A 156 -2.78 11.89 -7.57
CA VAL A 156 -3.36 10.55 -7.55
C VAL A 156 -3.00 9.89 -6.23
N PHE A 157 -4.01 9.33 -5.58
CA PHE A 157 -3.86 8.60 -4.33
C PHE A 157 -4.27 7.14 -4.53
N VAL A 158 -3.49 6.22 -3.98
CA VAL A 158 -3.77 4.79 -4.01
C VAL A 158 -3.70 4.24 -2.60
N ALA A 159 -4.74 3.50 -2.20
CA ALA A 159 -4.75 2.70 -0.99
C ALA A 159 -4.80 1.22 -1.37
N ILE A 160 -3.86 0.45 -0.84
CA ILE A 160 -3.78 -1.00 -1.02
C ILE A 160 -3.89 -1.63 0.37
N ILE A 161 -4.90 -2.46 0.58
CA ILE A 161 -5.12 -3.18 1.83
C ILE A 161 -5.07 -4.67 1.56
N VAL A 162 -4.25 -5.39 2.32
CA VAL A 162 -4.27 -6.85 2.39
C VAL A 162 -4.87 -7.25 3.73
N THR A 163 -5.97 -8.00 3.70
CA THR A 163 -6.72 -8.42 4.89
C THR A 163 -7.14 -9.89 4.81
N GLU A 164 -7.43 -10.48 5.97
CA GLU A 164 -8.03 -11.80 6.14
C GLU A 164 -9.52 -11.81 5.75
N THR A 165 -10.24 -10.69 5.88
CA THR A 165 -11.69 -10.61 5.69
C THR A 165 -12.09 -9.71 4.52
N GLU A 166 -13.25 -10.00 3.92
CA GLU A 166 -13.78 -9.21 2.80
C GLU A 166 -14.02 -7.74 3.18
N GLU A 167 -14.54 -7.53 4.39
CA GLU A 167 -14.70 -6.21 4.98
C GLU A 167 -13.50 -5.94 5.90
N SER A 168 -12.66 -4.99 5.50
CA SER A 168 -11.49 -4.56 6.25
C SER A 168 -11.88 -3.74 7.49
N SER A 169 -11.21 -3.93 8.63
CA SER A 169 -11.34 -2.98 9.76
C SER A 169 -10.69 -1.61 9.48
N LEU A 170 -9.77 -1.53 8.52
CA LEU A 170 -9.24 -0.27 8.00
C LEU A 170 -10.09 0.18 6.82
N ASP A 171 -10.72 1.34 6.96
CA ASP A 171 -11.55 1.96 5.93
C ASP A 171 -10.66 2.72 4.93
N ALA A 172 -10.39 2.10 3.78
CA ALA A 172 -9.60 2.70 2.71
C ALA A 172 -10.20 4.01 2.19
N ASP A 173 -11.53 4.03 2.08
CA ASP A 173 -12.27 5.13 1.46
C ASP A 173 -12.21 6.34 2.40
N ALA A 174 -12.38 6.14 3.72
CA ALA A 174 -12.23 7.19 4.72
C ALA A 174 -10.79 7.74 4.80
N LEU A 175 -9.78 6.88 4.66
CA LEU A 175 -8.38 7.32 4.64
C LEU A 175 -8.05 8.16 3.41
N LEU A 176 -8.51 7.75 2.23
CA LEU A 176 -8.33 8.53 1.01
C LEU A 176 -9.15 9.82 1.04
N ALA A 177 -10.31 9.84 1.69
CA ALA A 177 -11.08 11.08 1.89
C ALA A 177 -10.27 12.11 2.68
N LEU A 178 -9.51 11.70 3.70
CA LEU A 178 -8.58 12.59 4.41
C LEU A 178 -7.50 13.13 3.49
N PHE A 179 -7.00 12.35 2.53
CA PHE A 179 -5.98 12.82 1.60
C PHE A 179 -6.56 13.86 0.64
N VAL A 180 -7.76 13.58 0.11
CA VAL A 180 -8.53 14.50 -0.74
C VAL A 180 -8.80 15.82 -0.03
N GLU A 181 -9.23 15.80 1.25
CA GLU A 181 -9.47 17.02 2.02
C GLU A 181 -8.21 17.88 2.20
N GLN A 182 -7.04 17.25 2.27
CA GLN A 182 -5.76 17.92 2.46
C GLN A 182 -5.18 18.52 1.16
N THR A 183 -5.75 18.25 -0.02
CA THR A 183 -5.22 18.85 -1.27
C THR A 183 -5.32 20.37 -1.27
N GLU A 184 -6.29 20.95 -0.55
CA GLU A 184 -6.43 22.40 -0.39
C GLU A 184 -5.23 23.04 0.34
N GLU A 185 -4.46 22.26 1.12
CA GLU A 185 -3.27 22.73 1.83
C GLU A 185 -2.04 22.89 0.92
N GLY A 186 -2.07 22.29 -0.28
CA GLY A 186 -1.05 22.48 -1.33
C GLY A 186 0.29 21.83 -1.02
N HIS A 187 0.28 20.62 -0.47
CA HIS A 187 1.50 19.84 -0.21
C HIS A 187 2.18 19.44 -1.52
N SER A 188 3.47 19.76 -1.68
CA SER A 188 4.18 19.55 -2.94
C SER A 188 5.62 19.08 -2.72
N GLY A 189 6.09 18.25 -3.64
CA GLY A 189 7.39 17.59 -3.62
C GLY A 189 7.50 16.49 -2.58
N VAL A 190 8.52 15.64 -2.70
CA VAL A 190 8.76 14.48 -1.82
C VAL A 190 9.00 14.81 -0.34
N GLY A 191 9.16 16.08 0.07
CA GLY A 191 9.43 16.43 1.46
C GLY A 191 10.80 15.97 1.97
N THR A 192 10.90 15.76 3.29
CA THR A 192 12.12 15.26 3.96
C THR A 192 11.96 13.78 4.24
N HIS A 193 12.93 12.98 3.79
CA HIS A 193 13.12 11.59 4.19
C HIS A 193 14.51 11.49 4.85
N ASP A 194 14.56 11.18 6.14
CA ASP A 194 15.81 11.13 6.90
C ASP A 194 16.46 9.74 6.90
N ALA A 195 17.73 9.69 7.29
CA ALA A 195 18.50 8.45 7.30
C ALA A 195 18.08 7.46 8.40
N GLU A 196 17.17 7.86 9.30
CA GLU A 196 16.59 7.02 10.35
C GLU A 196 15.22 6.44 9.91
N GLY A 197 14.77 6.75 8.69
CA GLY A 197 13.51 6.29 8.11
C GLY A 197 12.31 7.17 8.44
N GLY A 198 12.53 8.37 9.01
CA GLY A 198 11.48 9.35 9.27
C GLY A 198 11.16 10.18 8.04
N SER A 199 9.87 10.31 7.70
CA SER A 199 9.43 11.16 6.59
C SER A 199 8.39 12.20 6.99
N THR A 200 8.64 13.45 6.61
CA THR A 200 7.88 14.64 7.02
C THR A 200 7.81 15.67 5.89
N ASP A 201 6.81 16.56 5.95
CA ASP A 201 6.53 17.59 4.93
C ASP A 201 6.28 17.02 3.51
N GLY A 202 6.02 17.91 2.53
CA GLY A 202 5.77 17.51 1.14
C GLY A 202 4.62 16.49 1.04
N LEU A 203 4.75 15.51 0.15
CA LEU A 203 3.73 14.47 -0.02
C LEU A 203 3.54 13.59 1.23
N TRP A 204 4.50 13.54 2.17
CA TRP A 204 4.32 12.80 3.43
C TRP A 204 3.28 13.44 4.35
N ALA A 205 2.98 14.73 4.16
CA ALA A 205 2.02 15.45 4.97
C ALA A 205 0.57 14.97 4.76
N PHE A 206 0.27 14.31 3.63
CA PHE A 206 -1.06 13.72 3.41
C PHE A 206 -1.37 12.57 4.38
N TYR A 207 -0.35 11.86 4.86
CA TYR A 207 -0.54 10.74 5.77
C TYR A 207 -0.90 11.23 7.18
N PRO A 208 -1.95 10.67 7.80
CA PRO A 208 -2.24 10.91 9.20
C PRO A 208 -1.03 10.63 10.09
N ASP A 209 -0.92 11.41 11.18
CA ASP A 209 0.09 11.21 12.21
C ASP A 209 0.17 9.75 12.69
N ALA A 210 1.34 9.31 13.11
CA ALA A 210 1.59 7.91 13.47
C ALA A 210 0.72 7.39 14.63
N ASP A 211 0.14 8.27 15.46
CA ASP A 211 -0.78 7.93 16.55
C ASP A 211 -2.27 8.07 16.17
N HIS A 212 -2.58 8.33 14.89
CA HIS A 212 -3.94 8.41 14.40
C HIS A 212 -4.69 7.07 14.57
N GLU A 213 -5.98 7.14 14.91
CA GLU A 213 -6.80 5.95 15.23
C GLU A 213 -6.93 4.96 14.06
N LEU A 214 -6.79 5.44 12.82
CA LEU A 214 -6.75 4.60 11.63
C LEU A 214 -5.59 3.60 11.64
N TRP A 215 -4.49 3.91 12.34
CA TRP A 215 -3.31 3.05 12.47
C TRP A 215 -3.34 2.14 13.69
N ALA A 216 -4.37 2.17 14.52
CA ALA A 216 -4.44 1.33 15.70
C ALA A 216 -4.18 -0.15 15.36
N GLY A 217 -3.21 -0.78 16.04
CA GLY A 217 -2.83 -2.17 15.79
C GLY A 217 -1.88 -2.40 14.60
N LEU A 218 -1.56 -1.35 13.84
CA LEU A 218 -0.55 -1.37 12.78
C LEU A 218 0.70 -0.60 13.21
N ILE A 219 1.85 -1.01 12.71
CA ILE A 219 3.12 -0.33 12.89
C ILE A 219 3.67 0.15 11.56
N PRO A 220 4.38 1.28 11.51
CA PRO A 220 5.10 1.70 10.31
C PRO A 220 6.07 0.60 9.85
N ALA A 221 6.00 0.23 8.57
CA ALA A 221 6.80 -0.82 7.96
C ALA A 221 7.89 -0.24 7.04
N GLY A 222 7.59 0.84 6.33
CA GLY A 222 8.55 1.49 5.45
C GLY A 222 7.99 2.75 4.81
N ASP A 223 8.90 3.65 4.47
CA ASP A 223 8.66 4.84 3.66
C ASP A 223 9.61 4.78 2.45
N GLU A 224 9.10 5.04 1.26
CA GLU A 224 9.92 5.07 0.04
C GLU A 224 9.53 6.22 -0.89
N VAL A 225 10.54 6.85 -1.49
CA VAL A 225 10.37 7.80 -2.59
C VAL A 225 10.31 7.00 -3.90
N VAL A 226 9.13 6.93 -4.51
CA VAL A 226 8.94 6.23 -5.79
C VAL A 226 9.25 7.12 -6.98
N PHE A 227 9.21 8.45 -6.82
CA PHE A 227 9.63 9.40 -7.85
C PHE A 227 10.12 10.74 -7.29
N PRO A 228 11.22 11.30 -7.82
CA PRO A 228 12.14 10.69 -8.76
C PRO A 228 12.87 9.52 -8.09
N VAL A 229 13.07 8.41 -8.82
CA VAL A 229 13.86 7.29 -8.29
C VAL A 229 15.27 7.79 -8.03
N THR A 230 15.60 7.95 -6.76
CA THR A 230 16.96 8.21 -6.35
C THR A 230 17.69 6.88 -6.40
N ASP A 231 18.73 6.77 -7.23
CA ASP A 231 19.70 5.67 -7.17
C ASP A 231 20.16 5.55 -5.71
N ASN A 232 19.60 4.62 -4.95
CA ASN A 232 20.06 4.28 -3.62
C ASN A 232 21.33 3.43 -3.81
N GLY A 233 22.37 4.07 -4.35
CA GLY A 233 23.65 3.45 -4.59
C GLY A 233 24.38 3.18 -3.28
N VAL A 234 24.12 2.03 -2.66
CA VAL A 234 25.08 1.26 -1.83
C VAL A 234 24.79 -0.24 -1.92
#